data_AF-A0A9E3IVG4-F1
#
_entry.id   AF-A0A9E3IVG4-F1
#
_cell.length_a   1.000
_cell.length_b   1.000
_cell.length_c   1.000
_cell.angle_alpha   90.00
_cell.angle_beta   90.00
_cell.angle_gamma   90.00
#
_symmetry.space_group_name_H-M   'P 1'
#
loop_
_entity.id
_entity.type
_entity.pdbx_description
1 polymer ?
#
loop_
_entity_poly.entity_id
_entity_poly.type
_entity_poly.pdbx_seq_one_letter_code
_entity_poly.pdbx_strand_id
1 'polypeptide(L)'
;MNPALLPAAAAGLSAQLAMVIAGHYLPFVRDNLFAVGGMAISLAAGLWFARTAHAGWPPSLLGGLVAGGACALLGIAVSVALKDTAAQILFVGTLGSAVAGLVGGAVGKLLA
;
A
#
# COMPACT_ATOMS: atom_id res chain seq x y z
N MET A 1 5.95 -13.27 -13.42
CA MET A 1 5.48 -12.05 -12.72
C MET A 1 5.01 -11.05 -13.75
N ASN A 2 3.83 -10.43 -13.57
CA ASN A 2 3.32 -9.44 -14.52
C ASN A 2 4.20 -8.17 -14.43
N PRO A 3 4.71 -7.64 -15.56
CA PRO A 3 5.57 -6.44 -15.56
C PRO A 3 4.93 -5.22 -14.91
N ALA A 4 3.60 -5.16 -14.82
CA ALA A 4 2.85 -4.09 -14.16
C ALA A 4 3.00 -4.06 -12.62
N LEU A 5 3.41 -5.17 -11.99
CA LEU A 5 3.49 -5.27 -10.53
C LEU A 5 4.60 -4.39 -9.95
N LEU A 6 5.77 -4.40 -10.60
CA LEU A 6 6.93 -3.66 -10.14
C LEU A 6 6.71 -2.13 -10.10
N PRO A 7 6.24 -1.47 -11.19
CA PRO A 7 5.99 -0.03 -11.16
C PRO A 7 4.88 0.35 -10.19
N ALA A 8 3.80 -0.44 -10.09
CA ALA A 8 2.71 -0.16 -9.15
C ALA A 8 3.18 -0.27 -7.68
N ALA A 9 3.94 -1.32 -7.35
CA ALA A 9 4.49 -1.50 -6.02
C ALA A 9 5.57 -0.44 -5.70
N ALA A 10 6.41 -0.07 -6.67
CA ALA A 10 7.43 0.97 -6.49
C ALA A 10 6.80 2.35 -6.27
N ALA A 11 5.76 2.71 -7.03
CA ALA A 11 5.01 3.95 -6.84
C ALA A 11 4.27 3.97 -5.49
N GLY A 12 3.65 2.85 -5.11
CA GLY A 12 3.04 2.72 -3.79
C GLY A 12 4.07 2.86 -2.66
N LEU A 13 5.23 2.21 -2.80
CA LEU A 13 6.30 2.27 -1.81
C LEU A 13 6.90 3.67 -1.68
N SER A 14 7.14 4.37 -2.79
CA SER A 14 7.68 5.73 -2.74
C SER A 14 6.70 6.69 -2.05
N ALA A 15 5.40 6.58 -2.33
CA ALA A 15 4.36 7.33 -1.64
C ALA A 15 4.30 6.97 -0.14
N GLN A 16 4.44 5.67 0.20
CA GLN A 16 4.48 5.23 1.60
C GLN A 16 5.66 5.82 2.36
N LEU A 17 6.85 5.77 1.78
CA LEU A 17 8.05 6.35 2.38
C LEU A 17 7.91 7.86 2.51
N ALA A 18 7.37 8.56 1.51
CA ALA A 18 7.11 9.98 1.59
C ALA A 18 6.17 10.34 2.76
N MET A 19 5.09 9.57 2.93
CA MET A 19 4.16 9.75 4.06
C MET A 19 4.85 9.49 5.41
N VAL A 20 5.64 8.43 5.51
CA VAL A 20 6.36 8.06 6.74
C VAL A 20 7.38 9.13 7.12
N ILE A 21 8.18 9.59 6.16
CA ILE A 21 9.14 10.69 6.36
C ILE A 21 8.39 11.96 6.78
N ALA A 22 7.27 12.29 6.12
CA ALA A 22 6.45 13.43 6.50
C ALA A 22 5.91 13.30 7.94
N GLY A 23 5.42 12.12 8.34
CA GLY A 23 4.93 11.88 9.70
C GLY A 23 6.00 11.91 10.77
N HIS A 24 7.24 11.58 10.42
CA HIS A 24 8.37 11.74 11.34
C HIS A 24 8.58 13.20 11.75
N TYR A 25 8.42 14.14 10.82
CA TYR A 25 8.59 15.57 11.08
C TYR A 25 7.29 16.30 11.47
N LEU A 26 6.12 15.75 11.11
CA LEU A 26 4.82 16.36 11.31
C LEU A 26 3.91 15.42 12.14
N PRO A 27 3.74 15.68 13.45
CA PRO A 27 2.92 14.84 14.33
C PRO A 27 1.49 14.64 13.81
N PHE A 28 0.91 15.66 13.17
CA PHE A 28 -0.41 15.56 12.57
C PHE A 28 -0.53 14.41 11.56
N VAL A 29 0.51 14.22 10.72
CA VAL A 29 0.52 13.15 9.70
C VAL A 29 0.67 11.79 10.37
N ARG A 30 1.55 11.68 11.37
CA ARG A 30 1.72 10.43 12.14
C ARG A 30 0.43 10.02 12.83
N ASP A 31 -0.20 10.95 13.53
CA ASP A 31 -1.29 10.63 14.45
C ASP A 31 -2.64 10.47 13.73
N ASN A 32 -2.82 11.07 12.55
CA ASN A 32 -4.09 11.05 11.82
C ASN A 32 -4.03 10.37 10.44
N LEU A 33 -2.89 10.39 9.76
CA LEU A 33 -2.79 9.97 8.36
C LEU A 33 -2.10 8.61 8.18
N PHE A 34 -1.32 8.10 9.13
CA PHE A 34 -0.59 6.84 8.92
C PHE A 34 -1.49 5.65 8.59
N ALA A 35 -2.60 5.49 9.33
CA ALA A 35 -3.52 4.38 9.07
C ALA A 35 -4.33 4.61 7.79
N VAL A 36 -5.06 5.72 7.71
CA VAL A 36 -5.98 6.00 6.58
C VAL A 36 -5.21 6.28 5.29
N GLY A 37 -4.20 7.13 5.35
CA GLY A 37 -3.32 7.46 4.22
C GLY A 37 -2.54 6.24 3.76
N GLY A 38 -2.01 5.44 4.69
CA GLY A 38 -1.30 4.22 4.35
C GLY A 38 -2.16 3.24 3.57
N MET A 39 -3.38 2.97 4.04
CA MET A 39 -4.35 2.11 3.33
C MET A 39 -4.81 2.71 2.00
N ALA A 40 -4.99 4.03 1.92
CA ALA A 40 -5.38 4.71 0.68
C ALA A 40 -4.31 4.57 -0.41
N ILE A 41 -3.03 4.70 -0.05
CA ILE A 41 -1.92 4.49 -0.99
C ILE A 41 -1.87 3.02 -1.43
N SER A 42 -2.05 2.07 -0.53
CA SER A 42 -2.11 0.65 -0.88
C SER A 42 -3.27 0.31 -1.81
N LEU A 43 -4.44 0.92 -1.60
CA LEU A 43 -5.59 0.83 -2.51
C LEU A 43 -5.24 1.40 -3.88
N ALA A 44 -4.64 2.60 -3.94
CA ALA A 44 -4.22 3.22 -5.19
C ALA A 44 -3.19 2.38 -5.96
N ALA A 45 -2.23 1.76 -5.25
CA ALA A 45 -1.27 0.84 -5.85
C ALA A 45 -1.96 -0.39 -6.45
N GLY A 46 -2.93 -0.97 -5.75
CA GLY A 46 -3.72 -2.09 -6.26
C GLY A 46 -4.59 -1.72 -7.46
N LEU A 47 -5.21 -0.54 -7.44
CA LEU A 47 -6.00 0.03 -8.54
C LEU A 47 -5.14 0.23 -9.79
N TRP A 48 -3.95 0.83 -9.62
CA TRP A 48 -2.99 1.04 -10.70
C TRP A 48 -2.56 -0.28 -11.30
N PHE A 49 -2.18 -1.26 -10.46
CA PHE A 49 -1.79 -2.58 -10.91
C PHE A 49 -2.89 -3.23 -11.77
N ALA A 50 -4.13 -3.30 -11.26
CA ALA A 50 -5.21 -3.98 -11.97
C ALA A 50 -5.54 -3.34 -13.33
N ARG A 51 -5.46 -2.00 -13.44
CA ARG A 51 -5.69 -1.28 -14.70
C ARG A 51 -4.59 -1.52 -15.72
N THR A 52 -3.34 -1.54 -15.27
CA THR A 52 -2.18 -1.69 -16.17
C THR A 52 -1.90 -3.14 -16.55
N ALA A 53 -2.23 -4.07 -15.68
CA ALA A 53 -2.02 -5.50 -15.90
C ALA A 53 -2.95 -6.08 -16.97
N HIS A 54 -4.11 -5.44 -17.24
CA HIS A 54 -5.18 -5.92 -18.12
C HIS A 54 -5.52 -7.42 -17.93
N ALA A 55 -5.39 -7.91 -16.70
CA ALA A 55 -5.48 -9.32 -16.40
C ALA A 55 -6.91 -9.75 -16.05
N GLY A 56 -7.12 -11.07 -15.91
CA GLY A 56 -8.36 -11.63 -15.36
C GLY A 56 -8.56 -11.28 -13.88
N TRP A 57 -9.73 -11.64 -13.34
CA TRP A 57 -10.10 -11.36 -11.94
C TRP A 57 -9.09 -11.88 -10.91
N PRO A 58 -8.70 -13.19 -10.90
CA PRO A 58 -7.79 -13.68 -9.86
C PRO A 58 -6.41 -13.00 -9.86
N PRO A 59 -5.75 -12.78 -11.02
CA PRO A 59 -4.51 -12.01 -11.07
C PRO A 59 -4.64 -10.56 -10.59
N SER A 60 -5.75 -9.87 -10.88
CA SER A 60 -5.97 -8.49 -10.42
C SER A 60 -6.10 -8.40 -8.90
N LEU A 61 -6.83 -9.33 -8.28
CA LEU A 61 -6.99 -9.38 -6.83
C LEU A 61 -5.66 -9.71 -6.13
N LEU A 62 -4.96 -10.75 -6.59
CA LEU A 62 -3.70 -11.17 -5.99
C LEU A 62 -2.60 -10.13 -6.17
N GLY A 63 -2.48 -9.53 -7.36
CA GLY A 63 -1.48 -8.50 -7.60
C GLY A 63 -1.79 -7.21 -6.84
N GLY A 64 -3.07 -6.85 -6.67
CA GLY A 64 -3.47 -5.75 -5.80
C GLY A 64 -3.13 -6.00 -4.33
N LEU A 65 -3.42 -7.21 -3.83
CA LEU A 65 -3.05 -7.64 -2.48
C LEU A 65 -1.55 -7.55 -2.24
N VAL A 66 -0.74 -8.07 -3.17
CA VAL A 66 0.72 -8.09 -3.06
C VAL A 66 1.28 -6.67 -3.19
N ALA A 67 0.82 -5.87 -4.16
CA ALA A 67 1.29 -4.50 -4.33
C ALA A 67 0.98 -3.65 -3.09
N GLY A 68 -0.25 -3.69 -2.59
CA GLY A 68 -0.68 -2.94 -1.41
C GLY A 68 -0.04 -3.41 -0.12
N GLY A 69 0.12 -4.72 0.06
CA GLY A 69 0.76 -5.30 1.24
C GLY A 69 2.28 -5.07 1.27
N ALA A 70 2.98 -5.27 0.14
CA ALA A 70 4.43 -5.13 0.09
C ALA A 70 4.90 -3.69 0.31
N CYS A 71 4.22 -2.70 -0.28
CA CYS A 71 4.57 -1.30 -0.04
C CYS A 71 4.31 -0.88 1.41
N ALA A 72 3.18 -1.29 1.99
CA ALA A 72 2.85 -0.99 3.38
C ALA A 72 3.80 -1.68 4.37
N LEU A 73 4.14 -2.95 4.15
CA LEU A 73 5.10 -3.68 4.98
C LEU A 73 6.41 -2.90 5.13
N LEU A 74 6.98 -2.46 4.00
CA LEU A 74 8.24 -1.72 3.99
C LEU A 74 8.10 -0.33 4.61
N GLY A 75 7.02 0.41 4.29
CA GLY A 75 6.78 1.72 4.89
C GLY A 75 6.58 1.65 6.41
N ILE A 76 5.80 0.69 6.90
CA ILE A 76 5.56 0.50 8.35
C ILE A 76 6.85 0.00 9.02
N ALA A 77 7.63 -0.88 8.38
CA ALA A 77 8.92 -1.30 8.92
C ALA A 77 9.87 -0.11 9.14
N VAL A 78 9.92 0.83 8.21
CA VAL A 78 10.67 2.09 8.38
C VAL A 78 10.11 2.92 9.52
N SER A 79 8.78 3.06 9.62
CA SER A 79 8.14 3.80 10.73
C SER A 79 8.46 3.20 12.11
N VAL A 80 8.48 1.87 12.20
CA VAL A 80 8.85 1.15 13.43
C VAL A 80 10.33 1.34 13.75
N ALA A 81 11.21 1.29 12.74
CA ALA A 81 12.64 1.53 12.91
C ALA A 81 12.93 2.97 13.40
N LEU A 82 12.17 3.95 12.89
CA LEU A 82 12.21 5.35 13.32
C LEU A 82 11.52 5.60 14.68
N LYS A 83 10.88 4.56 15.26
CA LYS A 83 10.11 4.62 16.51
C LYS A 83 8.86 5.55 16.45
N ASP A 84 8.36 5.80 15.24
CA ASP A 84 7.14 6.60 15.04
C ASP A 84 5.87 5.81 15.34
N THR A 85 5.93 4.47 15.27
CA THR A 85 4.79 3.57 15.51
C THR A 85 5.18 2.32 16.27
N ALA A 86 4.22 1.75 17.02
CA ALA A 86 4.41 0.49 17.73
C ALA A 86 4.60 -0.69 16.78
N ALA A 87 5.47 -1.64 17.12
CA ALA A 87 5.80 -2.80 16.29
C ALA A 87 4.58 -3.68 15.92
N GLN A 88 3.55 -3.71 16.78
CA GLN A 88 2.29 -4.39 16.51
C GLN A 88 1.53 -3.86 15.26
N ILE A 89 1.73 -2.59 14.91
CA ILE A 89 1.16 -1.98 13.70
C ILE A 89 1.78 -2.57 12.43
N LEU A 90 3.00 -3.11 12.49
CA LEU A 90 3.62 -3.78 11.35
C LEU A 90 2.78 -4.95 10.87
N PHE A 91 2.24 -5.76 11.78
CA PHE A 91 1.39 -6.87 11.40
C PHE A 91 -0.02 -6.40 10.99
N VAL A 92 -0.70 -5.67 11.87
CA VAL A 92 -2.10 -5.28 11.66
C VAL A 92 -2.25 -4.29 10.49
N GLY A 93 -1.35 -3.31 10.40
CA GLY A 93 -1.34 -2.31 9.33
C GLY A 93 -0.98 -2.89 7.97
N THR A 94 -0.05 -3.87 7.92
CA THR A 94 0.25 -4.57 6.66
C THR A 94 -0.93 -5.40 6.20
N LEU A 95 -1.60 -6.13 7.10
CA LEU A 95 -2.80 -6.88 6.74
C LEU A 95 -3.93 -5.97 6.24
N GLY A 96 -4.21 -4.88 6.96
CA GLY A 96 -5.22 -3.90 6.53
C GLY A 96 -4.89 -3.29 5.16
N SER A 97 -3.62 -2.99 4.92
CA SER A 97 -3.14 -2.45 3.65
C SER A 97 -3.14 -3.47 2.51
N ALA A 98 -2.88 -4.74 2.80
CA ALA A 98 -3.01 -5.84 1.84
C ALA A 98 -4.48 -6.03 1.42
N VAL A 99 -5.42 -5.94 2.36
CA VAL A 99 -6.86 -5.93 2.06
C VAL A 99 -7.24 -4.69 1.27
N ALA A 100 -6.75 -3.50 1.64
CA ALA A 100 -7.00 -2.27 0.88
C ALA A 100 -6.47 -2.37 -0.56
N GLY A 101 -5.29 -2.95 -0.75
CA GLY A 101 -4.72 -3.24 -2.07
C GLY A 101 -5.53 -4.26 -2.87
N LEU A 102 -6.06 -5.30 -2.22
CA LEU A 102 -6.99 -6.25 -2.84
C LEU A 102 -8.26 -5.53 -3.33
N VAL A 103 -8.85 -4.67 -2.49
CA VAL A 103 -10.01 -3.84 -2.85
C VAL A 103 -9.66 -2.93 -4.02
N GLY A 104 -8.48 -2.29 -4.00
CA GLY A 104 -7.96 -1.51 -5.12
C GLY A 104 -7.88 -2.34 -6.41
N GLY A 105 -7.37 -3.56 -6.32
CA GLY A 105 -7.29 -4.49 -7.44
C GLY A 105 -8.67 -4.89 -7.99
N ALA A 106 -9.65 -5.11 -7.10
CA ALA A 106 -11.03 -5.41 -7.47
C ALA A 106 -11.69 -4.22 -8.19
N VAL A 107 -11.59 -3.02 -7.61
CA VAL A 107 -12.14 -1.79 -8.19
C VAL A 107 -11.46 -1.47 -9.51
N GLY A 108 -10.15 -1.66 -9.61
CA GLY A 108 -9.39 -1.43 -10.84
C GLY A 108 -9.83 -2.36 -11.96
N LYS A 109 -10.22 -3.60 -11.62
CA LYS A 109 -10.79 -4.54 -12.58
C LYS A 109 -12.21 -4.19 -13.01
N LEU A 110 -13.04 -3.65 -12.13
CA LEU A 110 -14.40 -3.21 -12.47
C LEU A 110 -14.41 -1.99 -13.38
N LEU A 111 -13.37 -1.16 -13.29
CA LEU A 111 -13.26 0.10 -14.03
C LEU A 111 -12.39 0.00 -15.30
N ALA A 112 -11.94 -1.20 -15.69
CA ALA A 112 -11.06 -1.45 -16.84
C ALA A 112 -11.73 -2.38 -17.85
#